data_AF-A0AAV9Q4L9-F1
#
_entry.id   AF-A0AAV9Q4L9-F1
#
_cell.length_a   1.000
_cell.length_b   1.000
_cell.length_c   1.000
_cell.angle_alpha   90.00
_cell.angle_beta   90.00
_cell.angle_gamma   90.00
#
_symmetry.space_group_name_H-M   'P 1'
#
loop_
_entity.id
_entity.type
_entity.pdbx_description
1 polymer ?
#
loop_
_entity_poly.entity_id
_entity_poly.type
_entity_poly.pdbx_seq_one_letter_code
_entity_poly.pdbx_strand_id
1 'polypeptide(L)'
;MTGSAASPADARKKTDLVAVTGMLPEWVIELWGNLPGNTPEGCAKAVLLPAVRPEVNGSTLWVAGNQITEIEEAPHACQPRWLGETLSTAVDEGQNRLLPLAGGDGRPDLSLKGM
;
A
#
# COMPACT_ATOMS: atom_id res chain seq x y z
N MET A 1 -49.79 16.66 -19.44
CA MET A 1 -48.80 15.58 -19.41
C MET A 1 -47.51 16.12 -20.01
N THR A 2 -46.58 16.56 -19.18
CA THR A 2 -45.22 16.93 -19.61
C THR A 2 -44.27 16.11 -18.76
N GLY A 3 -43.76 15.02 -19.34
CA GLY A 3 -42.78 14.16 -18.70
C GLY A 3 -41.51 14.95 -18.44
N SER A 4 -41.18 15.15 -17.17
CA SER A 4 -39.88 15.62 -16.72
C SER A 4 -38.86 14.56 -17.13
N ALA A 5 -37.98 14.91 -18.08
CA ALA A 5 -36.83 14.09 -18.39
C ALA A 5 -35.93 14.06 -17.16
N ALA A 6 -35.77 12.87 -16.57
CA ALA A 6 -34.82 12.64 -15.49
C ALA A 6 -33.43 13.11 -15.93
N SER A 7 -32.73 13.78 -15.01
CA SER A 7 -31.39 14.29 -15.22
C SER A 7 -30.44 13.14 -15.58
N PRO A 8 -29.44 13.33 -16.47
CA PRO A 8 -28.45 12.30 -16.83
C PRO A 8 -27.64 11.77 -15.63
N ALA A 9 -27.76 12.40 -14.46
CA ALA A 9 -27.12 11.99 -13.22
C ALA A 9 -27.68 10.67 -12.64
N ASP A 10 -28.90 10.25 -13.01
CA ASP A 10 -29.59 9.14 -12.35
C ASP A 10 -29.30 7.74 -12.95
N ALA A 11 -28.41 7.64 -13.95
CA ALA A 11 -28.16 6.39 -14.67
C ALA A 11 -26.81 5.71 -14.35
N ARG A 12 -25.99 6.23 -13.42
CA ARG A 12 -24.71 5.59 -13.06
C ARG A 12 -24.96 4.35 -12.21
N LYS A 13 -25.12 3.20 -12.88
CA LYS A 13 -25.03 1.88 -12.25
C LYS A 13 -23.76 1.81 -11.41
N LYS A 14 -23.97 1.41 -10.17
CA LYS A 14 -23.05 1.28 -9.04
C LYS A 14 -21.96 0.24 -9.34
N THR A 15 -21.03 0.59 -10.22
CA THR A 15 -19.79 -0.18 -10.44
C THR A 15 -18.69 0.56 -9.69
N ASP A 16 -17.98 -0.16 -8.82
CA ASP A 16 -17.00 0.35 -7.87
C ASP A 16 -16.11 1.44 -8.48
N LEU A 17 -16.43 2.69 -8.14
CA LEU A 17 -15.72 3.85 -8.64
C LEU A 17 -14.26 3.76 -8.19
N VAL A 18 -13.35 4.17 -9.07
CA VAL A 18 -11.98 4.60 -8.73
C VAL A 18 -12.04 5.52 -7.51
N ALA A 19 -10.94 5.71 -6.80
CA ALA A 19 -10.91 6.66 -5.69
C ALA A 19 -10.94 8.05 -6.33
N VAL A 20 -12.13 8.49 -6.72
CA VAL A 20 -12.38 9.73 -7.43
C VAL A 20 -12.26 10.81 -6.37
N THR A 21 -11.03 11.27 -6.16
CA THR A 21 -10.82 12.57 -5.52
C THR A 21 -11.36 13.63 -6.48
N GLY A 22 -11.88 14.75 -5.95
CA GLY A 22 -12.41 15.84 -6.78
C GLY A 22 -11.41 16.48 -7.75
N MET A 23 -10.15 16.02 -7.75
CA MET A 23 -9.07 16.46 -8.63
C MET A 23 -8.87 15.54 -9.85
N LEU A 24 -9.56 14.40 -9.94
CA LEU A 24 -9.41 13.46 -11.05
C LEU A 24 -10.30 13.89 -12.24
N PRO A 25 -9.73 14.26 -13.40
CA PRO A 25 -10.53 14.68 -14.56
C PRO A 25 -11.40 13.54 -15.11
N GLU A 26 -12.59 13.86 -15.65
CA GLU A 26 -13.52 12.86 -16.19
C GLU A 26 -12.91 12.01 -17.30
N TRP A 27 -12.08 12.58 -18.19
CA TRP A 27 -11.42 11.83 -19.27
C TRP A 27 -10.49 10.73 -18.74
N VAL A 28 -9.92 10.89 -17.53
CA VAL A 28 -9.10 9.86 -16.88
C VAL A 28 -9.99 8.72 -16.41
N ILE A 29 -11.17 9.03 -15.89
CA ILE A 29 -12.17 8.03 -15.46
C ILE A 29 -12.66 7.23 -16.68
N GLU A 30 -12.97 7.91 -17.78
CA GLU A 30 -13.37 7.28 -19.05
C GLU A 30 -12.27 6.38 -19.62
N LEU A 31 -11.01 6.85 -19.60
CA LEU A 31 -9.86 6.07 -20.04
C LEU A 31 -9.63 4.83 -19.17
N TRP A 32 -9.83 4.96 -17.86
CA TRP A 32 -9.69 3.85 -16.91
C TRP A 32 -10.78 2.79 -17.11
N GLY A 33 -11.99 3.21 -17.48
CA GLY A 33 -13.09 2.34 -17.84
C GLY A 33 -13.49 1.39 -16.70
N ASN A 34 -13.43 0.08 -16.98
CA ASN A 34 -13.85 -0.98 -16.06
C ASN A 34 -12.67 -1.62 -15.29
N LEU A 35 -11.48 -1.01 -15.31
CA LEU A 35 -10.34 -1.50 -14.54
C LEU A 35 -10.59 -1.33 -13.03
N PRO A 36 -9.99 -2.20 -12.18
CA PRO A 36 -10.22 -2.16 -10.75
C PRO A 36 -9.97 -0.79 -10.13
N GLY A 37 -11.02 -0.17 -9.58
CA GLY A 37 -10.98 1.09 -8.86
C GLY A 37 -11.03 0.89 -7.35
N ASN A 38 -10.49 1.84 -6.59
CA ASN A 38 -10.58 1.81 -5.13
C ASN A 38 -11.70 2.73 -4.64
N THR A 39 -12.44 2.31 -3.62
CA THR A 39 -13.32 3.22 -2.88
C THR A 39 -12.55 3.87 -1.73
N PRO A 40 -12.98 5.03 -1.22
CA PRO A 40 -12.42 5.60 0.01
C PRO A 40 -12.43 4.62 1.18
N GLU A 41 -13.48 3.80 1.31
CA GLU A 41 -13.58 2.76 2.34
C GLU A 41 -12.50 1.67 2.17
N GLY A 42 -12.27 1.20 0.94
CA GLY A 42 -11.23 0.20 0.66
C GLY A 42 -9.83 0.72 1.00
N CYS A 43 -9.54 1.97 0.65
CA CYS A 43 -8.29 2.62 1.04
C CYS A 43 -8.18 2.77 2.57
N ALA A 44 -9.26 3.16 3.26
CA ALA A 44 -9.24 3.31 4.72
C ALA A 44 -8.96 1.99 5.45
N LYS A 45 -9.50 0.87 4.96
CA LYS A 45 -9.21 -0.47 5.51
C LYS A 45 -7.74 -0.83 5.40
N ALA A 46 -7.08 -0.46 4.29
CA ALA A 46 -5.65 -0.69 4.10
C ALA A 46 -4.80 0.08 5.12
N VAL A 47 -5.17 1.33 5.41
CA VAL A 47 -4.48 2.15 6.43
C VAL A 47 -4.61 1.55 7.83
N LEU A 48 -5.74 0.90 8.13
CA LEU A 48 -5.98 0.25 9.43
C LEU A 48 -5.36 -1.15 9.54
N LEU A 49 -4.94 -1.76 8.43
CA LEU A 49 -4.40 -3.12 8.42
C LEU A 49 -3.21 -3.31 9.39
N PRO A 50 -2.21 -2.41 9.47
CA PRO A 50 -1.07 -2.60 10.37
C PRO A 50 -1.44 -2.53 11.85
N ALA A 51 -2.55 -1.87 12.20
CA ALA A 51 -3.05 -1.82 13.58
C ALA A 51 -3.62 -3.17 14.05
N VAL A 52 -4.15 -3.99 13.13
CA VAL A 52 -4.71 -5.32 13.42
C VAL A 52 -3.78 -6.46 13.02
N ARG A 53 -2.75 -6.19 12.22
CA ARG A 53 -1.72 -7.12 11.74
C ARG A 53 -0.32 -6.51 11.87
N PRO A 54 0.26 -6.46 13.08
CA PRO A 54 1.54 -5.81 13.30
C PRO A 54 2.71 -6.36 12.46
N GLU A 55 2.58 -7.58 11.94
CA GLU A 55 3.59 -8.21 11.09
C GLU A 55 3.75 -7.54 9.72
N VAL A 56 2.79 -6.72 9.27
CA VAL A 56 2.92 -5.92 8.03
C VAL A 56 3.44 -4.50 8.29
N ASN A 57 3.87 -4.19 9.52
CA ASN A 57 4.46 -2.90 9.83
C ASN A 57 5.78 -2.71 9.05
N GLY A 58 5.91 -1.55 8.40
CA GLY A 58 7.08 -1.25 7.55
C GLY A 58 7.00 -1.84 6.14
N SER A 59 5.99 -2.66 5.84
CA SER A 59 5.75 -3.19 4.50
C SER A 59 5.05 -2.19 3.59
N THR A 60 5.25 -2.35 2.28
CA THR A 60 4.47 -1.66 1.25
C THR A 60 3.20 -2.44 0.94
N LEU A 61 2.04 -1.78 1.09
CA LEU A 61 0.72 -2.36 0.76
C LEU A 61 0.18 -1.76 -0.55
N TRP A 62 -0.05 -2.62 -1.54
CA TRP A 62 -0.72 -2.25 -2.79
C TRP A 62 -2.23 -2.45 -2.66
N VAL A 63 -3.01 -1.42 -3.01
CA VAL A 63 -4.48 -1.47 -2.99
C VAL A 63 -5.05 -1.28 -4.38
N ALA A 64 -5.75 -2.28 -4.91
CA ALA A 64 -6.41 -2.22 -6.20
C ALA A 64 -7.76 -2.95 -6.16
N GLY A 65 -8.83 -2.33 -6.64
CA GLY A 65 -10.16 -2.96 -6.57
C GLY A 65 -10.65 -3.17 -5.13
N ASN A 66 -10.19 -2.37 -4.17
CA ASN A 66 -10.36 -2.60 -2.72
C ASN A 66 -9.69 -3.87 -2.18
N GLN A 67 -8.86 -4.57 -2.96
CA GLN A 67 -8.04 -5.69 -2.50
C GLN A 67 -6.68 -5.18 -2.05
N ILE A 68 -6.16 -5.73 -0.96
CA ILE A 68 -4.87 -5.35 -0.37
C ILE A 68 -3.87 -6.49 -0.60
N THR A 69 -2.72 -6.16 -1.17
CA THR A 69 -1.61 -7.09 -1.39
C THR A 69 -0.34 -6.51 -0.80
N GLU A 70 0.34 -7.26 0.06
CA GLU A 70 1.70 -6.92 0.53
C GLU A 70 2.69 -7.23 -0.60
N ILE A 71 3.61 -6.32 -0.89
CA ILE A 71 4.51 -6.45 -2.07
C ILE A 71 6.00 -6.53 -1.74
N GLU A 72 6.43 -6.35 -0.49
CA GLU A 72 7.85 -6.42 -0.08
C GLU A 72 8.33 -7.85 0.20
N GLU A 73 7.44 -8.80 0.50
CA GLU A 73 7.82 -10.20 0.69
C GLU A 73 8.49 -10.77 -0.56
N ALA A 74 7.99 -10.43 -1.75
CA ALA A 74 8.55 -10.92 -3.00
C ALA A 74 9.98 -10.39 -3.30
N PRO A 75 10.26 -9.07 -3.22
CA PRO A 75 11.61 -8.51 -3.25
C PRO A 75 12.53 -9.14 -2.20
N HIS A 76 12.08 -9.30 -0.95
CA HIS A 76 12.87 -9.90 0.12
C HIS A 76 13.23 -11.36 -0.21
N ALA A 77 12.25 -12.17 -0.63
CA ALA A 77 12.47 -13.55 -1.06
C ALA A 77 13.35 -13.68 -2.32
N CYS A 78 13.40 -12.65 -3.17
CA CYS A 78 14.24 -12.62 -4.36
C CYS A 78 15.66 -12.10 -4.10
N GLN A 79 15.88 -11.41 -2.99
CA GLN A 79 17.17 -10.83 -2.60
C GLN A 79 18.34 -11.84 -2.71
N PRO A 80 18.27 -13.07 -2.16
CA PRO A 80 19.37 -14.04 -2.29
C PRO A 80 19.58 -14.52 -3.73
N ARG A 81 18.53 -14.51 -4.57
CA ARG A 81 18.63 -14.89 -5.98
C ARG A 81 19.34 -13.81 -6.81
N TRP A 82 19.21 -12.55 -6.44
CA TRP A 82 19.82 -11.42 -7.15
C TRP A 82 21.23 -11.11 -6.65
N LEU A 83 21.42 -11.14 -5.34
CA LEU A 83 22.65 -10.70 -4.69
C LEU A 83 23.60 -11.86 -4.35
N GLY A 84 23.09 -13.08 -4.33
CA GLY A 84 23.76 -14.23 -3.74
C GLY A 84 23.71 -14.22 -2.22
N GLU A 85 23.84 -15.41 -1.62
CA GLU A 85 23.67 -15.64 -0.17
C GLU A 85 24.52 -14.72 0.71
N THR A 86 25.80 -14.55 0.39
CA THR A 86 26.73 -13.76 1.20
C THR A 86 26.31 -12.29 1.30
N LEU A 87 25.98 -11.68 0.16
CA LEU A 87 25.61 -10.27 0.13
C LEU A 87 24.20 -10.06 0.70
N SER A 88 23.29 -10.99 0.46
CA SER A 88 21.95 -10.98 1.05
C SER A 88 22.03 -10.97 2.59
N THR A 89 22.79 -11.90 3.17
CA THR A 89 23.00 -11.99 4.63
C THR A 89 23.60 -10.69 5.20
N ALA A 90 24.52 -10.05 4.49
CA ALA A 90 25.14 -8.80 4.93
C ALA A 90 24.16 -7.61 4.90
N VAL A 91 23.21 -7.59 3.95
CA VAL A 91 22.14 -6.59 3.89
C VAL A 91 21.20 -6.75 5.07
N ASP A 92 20.76 -7.97 5.36
CA ASP A 92 19.85 -8.26 6.47
C ASP A 92 20.47 -7.87 7.82
N GLU A 93 21.74 -8.20 8.04
CA GLU A 93 22.50 -7.78 9.22
C GLU A 93 22.62 -6.25 9.31
N GLY A 94 22.85 -5.58 8.18
CA GLY A 94 22.87 -4.12 8.11
C GLY A 94 21.52 -3.50 8.49
N GLN A 95 20.41 -4.06 8.02
CA GLN A 95 19.06 -3.61 8.37
C GLN A 95 18.78 -3.82 9.86
N ASN A 96 19.12 -4.97 10.42
CA ASN A 96 18.94 -5.26 11.85
C ASN A 96 19.70 -4.27 12.75
N ARG A 97 20.89 -3.82 12.34
CA ARG A 97 21.67 -2.80 13.07
C ARG A 97 21.07 -1.40 12.97
N LEU A 98 20.38 -1.09 11.88
CA LEU A 98 19.80 0.22 11.61
C LEU A 98 18.39 0.38 12.17
N LEU A 99 17.67 -0.72 12.38
CA LEU A 99 16.41 -0.69 13.10
C LEU A 99 16.70 -0.28 14.55
N PRO A 100 16.09 0.81 15.06
CA PRO A 100 16.18 1.11 16.48
C PRO A 100 15.58 -0.08 17.24
N LEU A 101 16.44 -0.80 17.98
CA LEU A 101 15.98 -1.74 19.00
C LEU A 101 14.91 -1.01 19.80
N ALA A 102 13.74 -1.61 19.96
CA ALA A 102 12.60 -1.03 20.69
C ALA A 102 12.92 -0.87 22.19
N GLY A 103 13.87 0.02 22.50
CA GLY A 103 14.39 0.35 23.81
C GLY A 103 14.25 1.86 24.02
N GLY A 104 13.10 2.25 24.55
CA GLY A 104 12.93 3.42 25.42
C GLY A 104 13.01 4.84 24.84
N ASP A 105 13.90 5.17 23.90
CA ASP A 105 14.14 6.58 23.52
C ASP A 105 14.41 6.85 22.02
N GLY A 106 14.40 5.82 21.18
CA GLY A 106 14.51 5.94 19.72
C GLY A 106 15.90 6.37 19.22
N ARG A 107 16.94 6.30 20.06
CA ARG A 107 18.32 6.57 19.64
C ARG A 107 19.09 5.24 19.47
N PRO A 108 19.91 5.11 18.42
CA PRO A 108 20.79 3.96 18.29
C PRO A 108 21.83 3.99 19.43
N ASP A 109 21.92 2.89 20.19
CA ASP A 109 22.99 2.71 21.17
C ASP A 109 24.32 2.43 20.44
N LEU A 110 25.11 3.48 20.27
CA LEU A 110 26.41 3.44 19.59
C LEU A 110 27.54 2.93 20.51
N SER A 111 27.25 2.54 21.75
CA SER A 111 28.26 2.08 22.72
C SER A 111 28.82 0.68 22.43
N LEU A 112 28.16 -0.10 21.57
CA LEU A 112 28.61 -1.44 21.15
C LEU A 112 29.70 -1.43 20.06
N LYS A 113 30.22 -0.27 19.65
CA LYS A 113 31.39 -0.21 18.74
C LYS A 113 32.70 -0.52 19.49
N GLY A 114 32.92 -1.80 19.74
CA GLY A 114 34.13 -2.30 20.36
C GLY A 114 34.25 -3.82 20.31
N MET A 115 34.12 -4.43 19.12
CA MET A 115 34.53 -5.81 18.83
C MET A 115 34.71 -5.99 17.32
#